data_AF-A0AAD6N1Z4-F1
#
_entry.id   AF-A0AAD6N1Z4-F1
#
_cell.length_a   1.000
_cell.length_b   1.000
_cell.length_c   1.000
_cell.angle_alpha   90.00
_cell.angle_beta   90.00
_cell.angle_gamma   90.00
#
_symmetry.space_group_name_H-M   'P 1'
#
loop_
_entity.id
_entity.type
_entity.pdbx_description
1 polymer ?
#
loop_
_entity_poly.entity_id
_entity_poly.type
_entity_poly.pdbx_seq_one_letter_code
_entity_poly.pdbx_strand_id
1 'polypeptide(L)'
;MHFASITTLVTLLASTGLAAPAIESRGEHTARIQLANDNSGANANVVIPVDGVKRSVQELWGNTVVSKNGLVFASSAQLTAFEQTTVCTITEDPSIDVTLTAEKTWVSFGGVTDLCAAWVVCECEGM
;
A
#
# COMPACT_ATOMS: atom_id res chain seq x y z
N MET A 1 25.67 -52.02 -40.81
CA MET A 1 24.41 -51.60 -40.13
C MET A 1 24.77 -51.26 -38.70
N HIS A 2 24.46 -50.05 -38.22
CA HIS A 2 24.00 -49.72 -36.86
C HIS A 2 23.61 -48.24 -36.88
N PHE A 3 22.32 -47.98 -36.76
CA PHE A 3 21.71 -46.65 -36.70
C PHE A 3 21.71 -46.19 -35.23
N ALA A 4 22.18 -44.98 -34.95
CA ALA A 4 22.03 -44.35 -33.64
C ALA A 4 20.82 -43.39 -33.70
N SER A 5 19.72 -43.77 -33.06
CA SER A 5 18.51 -42.96 -32.91
C SER A 5 18.70 -41.93 -31.80
N ILE A 6 18.39 -40.67 -32.09
CA ILE A 6 18.33 -39.57 -31.10
C ILE A 6 16.85 -39.41 -30.72
N THR A 7 16.50 -39.67 -29.46
CA THR A 7 15.13 -39.48 -28.96
C THR A 7 15.06 -38.14 -28.24
N THR A 8 14.48 -37.14 -28.89
CA THR A 8 14.19 -35.82 -28.30
C THR A 8 12.84 -35.87 -27.59
N LEU A 9 12.82 -35.75 -26.26
CA LEU A 9 11.59 -35.66 -25.47
C LEU A 9 11.23 -34.20 -25.26
N VAL A 10 10.12 -33.73 -25.85
CA VAL A 10 9.56 -32.38 -25.61
C VAL A 10 8.31 -32.54 -24.77
N THR A 11 8.35 -32.08 -23.52
CA THR A 11 7.17 -31.98 -22.65
C THR A 11 6.67 -30.54 -22.64
N LEU A 12 5.50 -30.31 -23.20
CA LEU A 12 4.78 -29.04 -23.15
C LEU A 12 3.79 -29.08 -21.97
N LEU A 13 4.04 -28.30 -20.91
CA LEU A 13 3.04 -28.08 -19.85
C LEU A 13 2.21 -26.84 -20.20
N ALA A 14 0.94 -27.05 -20.58
CA ALA A 14 -0.03 -25.98 -20.73
C ALA A 14 -0.84 -25.86 -19.43
N SER A 15 -0.55 -24.82 -18.63
CA SER A 15 -1.35 -24.45 -17.46
C SER A 15 -2.46 -23.49 -17.90
N THR A 16 -3.71 -23.93 -17.83
CA THR A 16 -4.89 -23.05 -17.96
C THR A 16 -5.25 -22.52 -16.58
N GLY A 17 -4.97 -21.24 -16.33
CA GLY A 17 -5.44 -20.53 -15.16
C GLY A 17 -6.85 -20.00 -15.42
N LEU A 18 -7.85 -20.50 -14.70
CA LEU A 18 -9.16 -19.85 -14.64
C LEU A 18 -9.04 -18.67 -13.67
N ALA A 19 -8.98 -17.45 -14.22
CA ALA A 19 -9.18 -16.24 -13.42
C ALA A 19 -10.69 -16.13 -13.11
N ALA A 20 -11.06 -16.34 -11.85
CA ALA A 20 -12.43 -16.08 -11.39
C ALA A 20 -12.68 -14.56 -11.41
N PRO A 21 -13.87 -14.09 -11.82
CA PRO A 21 -14.22 -12.68 -11.73
C PRO A 21 -14.27 -12.29 -10.26
N ALA A 22 -13.51 -11.26 -9.88
CA ALA A 22 -13.68 -10.63 -8.58
C ALA A 22 -15.11 -10.05 -8.53
N ILE A 23 -15.90 -10.49 -7.55
CA ILE A 23 -17.17 -9.82 -7.23
C ILE A 23 -16.78 -8.46 -6.66
N GLU A 24 -16.85 -7.41 -7.48
CA GLU A 24 -16.77 -6.03 -7.01
C GLU A 24 -17.94 -5.79 -6.06
N SER A 25 -17.62 -5.67 -4.77
CA SER A 25 -18.54 -5.12 -3.79
C SER A 25 -18.90 -3.70 -4.23
N ARG A 26 -20.12 -3.50 -4.73
CA ARG A 26 -20.69 -2.16 -4.85
C ARG A 26 -20.91 -1.60 -3.44
N GLY A 27 -19.94 -0.87 -2.92
CA GLY A 27 -20.08 -0.14 -1.65
C GLY A 27 -18.74 0.05 -0.96
N GLU A 28 -18.33 1.32 -0.86
CA GLU A 28 -17.11 1.86 -0.23
C GLU A 28 -15.82 1.74 -1.06
N HIS A 29 -15.47 2.86 -1.74
CA HIS A 29 -14.15 3.07 -2.33
C HIS A 29 -13.12 3.09 -1.19
N THR A 30 -12.05 2.31 -1.33
CA THR A 30 -10.98 2.23 -0.31
C THR A 30 -9.61 2.31 -0.94
N ALA A 31 -8.66 2.86 -0.18
CA ALA A 31 -7.24 2.89 -0.49
C ALA A 31 -6.49 2.11 0.58
N ARG A 32 -5.44 1.39 0.20
CA ARG A 32 -4.54 0.72 1.15
C ARG A 32 -3.21 1.46 1.19
N ILE A 33 -2.86 1.95 2.37
CA ILE A 33 -1.60 2.65 2.61
C ILE A 33 -0.71 1.75 3.47
N GLN A 34 0.53 1.55 3.04
CA GLN A 34 1.59 1.00 3.85
C GLN A 34 2.40 2.13 4.49
N LEU A 35 2.65 2.04 5.79
CA LEU A 35 3.73 2.77 6.44
C LEU A 35 4.90 1.81 6.65
N ALA A 36 6.12 2.28 6.39
CA ALA A 36 7.34 1.50 6.57
C ALA A 36 8.37 2.29 7.38
N ASN A 37 9.20 1.58 8.14
CA ASN A 37 10.31 2.10 8.90
C ASN A 37 11.59 1.38 8.47
N ASP A 38 12.40 2.03 7.66
CA ASP A 38 13.59 1.41 7.06
C ASP A 38 14.71 1.15 8.09
N ASN A 39 14.66 1.77 9.27
CA ASN A 39 15.63 1.53 10.34
C ASN A 39 15.33 0.22 11.09
N SER A 40 14.05 -0.08 11.34
CA SER A 40 13.64 -1.32 12.02
C SER A 40 13.25 -2.45 11.06
N GLY A 41 12.99 -2.14 9.79
CA GLY A 41 12.41 -3.04 8.80
C GLY A 41 10.90 -3.28 8.96
N ALA A 42 10.26 -2.64 9.95
CA ALA A 42 8.83 -2.82 10.19
C ALA A 42 7.98 -2.13 9.13
N ASN A 43 6.90 -2.77 8.69
CA ASN A 43 5.92 -2.17 7.79
C ASN A 43 4.52 -2.72 8.06
N ALA A 44 3.50 -1.90 7.83
CA ALA A 44 2.10 -2.30 8.02
C ALA A 44 1.18 -1.62 7.02
N ASN A 45 0.29 -2.41 6.42
CA ASN A 45 -0.76 -1.95 5.52
C ASN A 45 -2.05 -1.69 6.30
N VAL A 46 -2.72 -0.57 6.06
CA VAL A 46 -4.05 -0.25 6.58
C VAL A 46 -4.96 0.18 5.43
N VAL A 47 -6.22 -0.25 5.48
CA VAL A 47 -7.27 0.14 4.54
C VAL A 47 -7.96 1.39 5.05
N ILE A 48 -8.06 2.40 4.20
CA ILE A 48 -8.62 3.73 4.47
C ILE A 48 -9.79 3.96 3.50
N PRO A 49 -10.99 4.31 4.00
CA PRO A 49 -12.07 4.76 3.13
C PRO A 49 -11.70 6.02 2.35
N VAL A 50 -12.05 6.06 1.06
CA VAL A 50 -11.86 7.21 0.16
C VAL A 50 -13.11 8.09 0.25
N ASP A 51 -13.29 8.75 1.39
CA ASP A 51 -14.51 9.49 1.76
C ASP A 51 -14.25 10.93 2.25
N GLY A 52 -13.01 11.41 2.16
CA GLY A 52 -12.61 12.74 2.62
C GLY A 52 -12.55 12.90 4.14
N VAL A 53 -12.81 11.84 4.91
CA VAL A 53 -12.80 11.92 6.38
C VAL A 53 -11.39 11.82 6.93
N LYS A 54 -11.01 12.83 7.72
CA LYS A 54 -9.74 12.92 8.45
C LYS A 54 -9.68 11.89 9.57
N ARG A 55 -8.64 11.05 9.58
CA ARG A 55 -8.43 9.96 10.54
C ARG A 55 -7.04 10.01 11.17
N SER A 56 -6.93 9.66 12.43
CA SER A 56 -5.65 9.67 13.14
C SER A 56 -4.74 8.54 12.64
N VAL A 57 -3.50 8.87 12.28
CA VAL A 57 -2.49 7.85 11.94
C VAL A 57 -2.22 6.96 13.15
N GLN A 58 -2.18 7.56 14.33
CA GLN A 58 -1.97 6.86 15.59
C GLN A 58 -3.06 5.82 15.88
N GLU A 59 -4.34 6.15 15.66
CA GLU A 59 -5.44 5.20 15.85
C GLU A 59 -5.40 4.03 14.86
N LEU A 60 -5.03 4.33 13.61
CA LEU A 60 -5.01 3.37 12.52
C LEU A 60 -3.81 2.42 12.55
N TRP A 61 -2.61 2.93 12.87
CA TRP A 61 -1.36 2.15 12.85
C TRP A 61 -0.80 1.82 14.24
N GLY A 62 -1.30 2.42 15.32
CA GLY A 62 -0.72 2.31 16.66
C GLY A 62 -0.73 0.91 17.29
N ASN A 63 -1.44 -0.04 16.69
CA ASN A 63 -1.46 -1.45 17.12
C ASN A 63 -0.77 -2.38 16.12
N THR A 64 -0.01 -1.84 15.17
CA THR A 64 0.69 -2.61 14.14
C THR A 64 2.18 -2.72 14.45
N VAL A 65 2.90 -3.53 13.68
CA VAL A 65 4.35 -3.72 13.86
C VAL A 65 5.19 -2.48 13.56
N VAL A 66 4.64 -1.46 12.85
CA VAL A 66 5.35 -0.17 12.66
C VAL A 66 5.31 0.71 13.91
N SER A 67 4.44 0.39 14.87
CA SER A 67 4.35 1.09 16.15
C SER A 67 5.33 0.56 17.19
N LYS A 68 5.73 1.42 18.12
CA LYS A 68 6.50 1.08 19.32
C LYS A 68 5.86 1.72 20.54
N ASN A 69 5.36 0.88 21.46
CA ASN A 69 4.59 1.32 22.63
C ASN A 69 3.37 2.18 22.24
N GLY A 70 2.67 1.78 21.17
CA GLY A 70 1.54 2.53 20.62
C GLY A 70 1.96 3.60 19.61
N LEU A 71 3.10 4.27 19.79
CA LEU A 71 3.54 5.39 18.94
C LEU A 71 3.99 4.93 17.55
N VAL A 72 3.56 5.61 16.50
CA VAL A 72 3.86 5.24 15.10
C VAL A 72 5.11 5.99 14.61
N PHE A 73 6.12 5.23 14.17
CA PHE A 73 7.35 5.79 13.60
C PHE A 73 7.59 5.23 12.20
N ALA A 74 7.62 6.07 11.17
CA ALA A 74 7.78 5.65 9.78
C ALA A 74 8.78 6.52 9.02
N SER A 75 9.44 5.95 8.02
CA SER A 75 10.31 6.64 7.06
C SER A 75 9.67 6.87 5.69
N SER A 76 8.61 6.13 5.37
CA SER A 76 7.88 6.30 4.13
C SER A 76 6.43 5.85 4.22
N ALA A 77 5.63 6.30 3.25
CA ALA A 77 4.29 5.84 2.99
C ALA A 77 4.14 5.39 1.53
N GLN A 78 3.32 4.37 1.29
CA GLN A 78 3.07 3.82 -0.05
C GLN A 78 1.59 3.47 -0.25
N LEU A 79 1.02 3.81 -1.39
CA LEU A 79 -0.25 3.26 -1.86
C LEU A 79 -0.03 1.85 -2.44
N THR A 80 -0.65 0.84 -1.84
CA THR A 80 -0.48 -0.58 -2.22
C THR A 80 -1.76 -1.23 -2.77
N ALA A 81 -2.88 -0.52 -2.74
CA ALA A 81 -4.11 -0.80 -3.49
C ALA A 81 -4.93 0.50 -3.56
N PHE A 82 -5.37 0.91 -4.74
CA PHE A 82 -6.01 2.21 -4.97
C PHE A 82 -6.69 2.24 -6.34
N GLU A 83 -7.58 3.21 -6.54
CA GLU A 83 -8.16 3.55 -7.84
C GLU A 83 -7.38 4.71 -8.47
N GLN A 84 -7.49 4.89 -9.80
CA GLN A 84 -6.73 5.94 -10.51
C GLN A 84 -7.02 7.36 -9.99
N THR A 85 -8.22 7.59 -9.46
CA THR A 85 -8.66 8.87 -8.90
C THR A 85 -8.32 9.03 -7.41
N THR A 86 -7.68 8.05 -6.77
CA THR A 86 -7.39 8.11 -5.34
C THR A 86 -6.30 9.13 -5.03
N VAL A 87 -6.61 10.07 -4.14
CA VAL A 87 -5.67 11.01 -3.53
C VAL A 87 -5.68 10.78 -2.03
N CYS A 88 -4.51 10.52 -1.44
CA CYS A 88 -4.36 10.42 0.01
C CYS A 88 -3.30 11.39 0.51
N THR A 89 -3.65 12.19 1.52
CA THR A 89 -2.75 13.18 2.12
C THR A 89 -2.49 12.82 3.58
N ILE A 90 -1.22 12.83 3.98
CA ILE A 90 -0.79 12.68 5.37
C ILE A 90 -0.26 14.04 5.84
N THR A 91 -0.82 14.56 6.93
CA THR A 91 -0.53 15.91 7.45
C THR A 91 -0.26 15.90 8.95
N GLU A 92 0.71 16.72 9.36
CA GLU A 92 0.99 17.07 10.75
C GLU A 92 1.60 18.49 10.76
N ASP A 93 0.91 19.46 11.33
CA ASP A 93 1.37 20.86 11.35
C ASP A 93 2.53 21.03 12.36
N PRO A 94 3.68 21.65 12.00
CA PRO A 94 4.05 22.24 10.71
C PRO A 94 4.95 21.33 9.84
N SER A 95 5.14 20.08 10.24
CA SER A 95 6.30 19.26 9.85
C SER A 95 6.02 18.30 8.68
N ILE A 96 4.76 17.96 8.43
CA ILE A 96 4.38 16.92 7.46
C ILE A 96 3.23 17.42 6.61
N ASP A 97 3.45 17.42 5.30
CA ASP A 97 2.42 17.60 4.28
C ASP A 97 2.85 16.79 3.04
N VAL A 98 2.35 15.56 2.94
CA VAL A 98 2.70 14.66 1.84
C VAL A 98 1.46 14.09 1.18
N THR A 99 1.46 14.08 -0.14
CA THR A 99 0.39 13.51 -0.96
C THR A 99 0.87 12.28 -1.71
N LEU A 100 0.00 11.27 -1.72
CA LEU A 100 0.06 10.05 -2.51
C LEU A 100 -1.06 10.07 -3.55
N THR A 101 -0.74 9.77 -4.81
CA THR A 101 -1.68 9.65 -5.93
C THR A 101 -1.37 8.40 -6.75
N ALA A 102 -2.15 8.12 -7.79
CA ALA A 102 -1.87 7.03 -8.73
C ALA A 102 -0.53 7.21 -9.49
N GLU A 103 -0.11 8.45 -9.73
CA GLU A 103 1.16 8.80 -10.39
C GLU A 103 2.32 8.86 -9.39
N LYS A 104 2.01 9.15 -8.11
CA LYS A 104 2.97 9.27 -7.02
C LYS A 104 2.56 8.36 -5.87
N THR A 105 2.79 7.06 -6.05
CA THR A 105 2.34 6.03 -5.11
C THR A 105 3.22 5.86 -3.88
N TRP A 106 4.33 6.60 -3.77
CA TRP A 106 5.28 6.50 -2.67
C TRP A 106 5.84 7.86 -2.29
N VAL A 107 6.06 8.07 -0.98
CA VAL A 107 6.71 9.27 -0.43
C VAL A 107 7.65 8.90 0.72
N SER A 108 8.77 9.62 0.82
CA SER A 108 9.65 9.58 1.99
C SER A 108 9.31 10.72 2.95
N PHE A 109 9.48 10.48 4.25
CA PHE A 109 9.45 11.51 5.29
C PHE A 109 10.82 12.15 5.56
N GLY A 110 11.86 11.81 4.79
CA GLY A 110 13.22 12.34 4.97
C GLY A 110 14.03 11.67 6.10
N GLY A 111 13.48 10.63 6.72
CA GLY A 111 14.05 9.91 7.86
C GLY A 111 12.94 9.21 8.64
N VAL A 112 13.28 8.48 9.71
CA VAL A 112 12.26 7.94 10.62
C VAL A 112 11.65 9.10 11.40
N THR A 113 10.36 9.33 11.19
CA THR A 113 9.59 10.44 11.73
C THR A 113 8.51 9.91 12.67
N ASP A 114 8.27 10.61 13.77
CA ASP A 114 7.14 10.37 14.66
C ASP A 114 5.86 10.89 13.99
N LEU A 115 4.84 10.04 13.88
CA LEU A 115 3.55 10.35 13.26
C LEU A 115 2.41 10.42 14.29
N CYS A 116 2.73 10.57 15.58
CA CYS A 116 1.74 10.54 16.66
C CYS A 116 0.64 11.59 16.51
N ALA A 117 0.94 12.76 15.94
CA ALA A 117 -0.05 13.83 15.73
C ALA A 117 -0.53 13.91 14.27
N ALA A 118 -0.08 12.99 13.42
CA ALA A 118 -0.40 12.99 12.01
C ALA A 118 -1.82 12.48 11.74
N TRP A 119 -2.37 12.97 10.64
CA TRP A 119 -3.68 12.61 10.14
C TRP A 119 -3.58 12.17 8.69
N VAL A 120 -4.45 11.24 8.31
CA VAL A 120 -4.64 10.82 6.93
C VAL A 120 -6.05 11.19 6.45
N VAL A 121 -6.14 11.68 5.22
CA VAL A 121 -7.38 11.87 4.47
C VAL A 121 -7.19 11.17 3.13
N CYS A 122 -8.19 10.41 2.68
CA CYS A 122 -8.23 9.85 1.34
C CYS A 122 -9.55 10.26 0.66
N GLU A 123 -9.47 10.69 -0.58
CA GLU A 123 -10.60 11.21 -1.35
C GLU A 123 -10.38 10.99 -2.86
N CYS A 124 -11.43 11.20 -3.66
CA CYS A 124 -11.32 11.19 -5.11
C CYS A 124 -10.81 12.54 -5.61
N GLU A 125 -9.94 12.52 -6.62
CA GLU A 125 -9.45 13.73 -7.28
C GLU A 125 -10.60 14.61 -7.79
N GLY A 126 -10.55 15.91 -7.45
CA GLY A 126 -11.51 16.91 -7.93
C GLY A 126 -12.82 17.03 -7.13
N MET A 127 -12.90 16.46 -5.92
CA MET A 127 -14.00 16.69 -4.98
C MET A 127 -13.83 17.93 -4.11
#